data_AF-A0A1Z5JIT0-F1
#
_entry.id   AF-A0A1Z5JIT0-F1
#
_cell.length_a   1.000
_cell.length_b   1.000
_cell.length_c   1.000
_cell.angle_alpha   90.00
_cell.angle_beta   90.00
_cell.angle_gamma   90.00
#
_symmetry.space_group_name_H-M   'P 1'
#
loop_
_entity.id
_entity.type
_entity.pdbx_description
1 polymer ?
#
loop_
_entity_poly.entity_id
_entity_poly.type
_entity_poly.pdbx_seq_one_letter_code
_entity_poly.pdbx_strand_id
1 'polypeptide(L)'
;MASGRSPRFSMWVALTVFSVIVLGASVEVKNDQFWPDSEVKWAVACSSLTAVVGAVISAVHMSPVASSIIIGTPIEGVLALLLDIFWGCTVGVVNKSDDDQMFANAASVRNANLYYFSWACFVTATVLVVNYARHAYGLDMVAEVRNRGSRLSAWAALVATSLIVMGSSARILNSNCPMASDPSQSVATESKEAYFVSESYCPRTKFGVAVGCLGVFTACTIVACKLMLSVVPFSLEFRVSLVTCLVNAFGVAYITSNSGPGSYIGNLYYFTWMSFLLSVYLLIECFHEMRTAPADQTGTDGNDTQKDGGELPVEPLDDV
;
A
#
# COMPACT_ATOMS: atom_id res chain seq x y z
N MET A 1 -34.13 16.91 -10.05
CA MET A 1 -33.20 15.80 -9.74
C MET A 1 -31.85 16.15 -10.34
N ALA A 2 -30.89 16.60 -9.52
CA ALA A 2 -29.54 16.82 -10.01
C ALA A 2 -28.93 15.44 -10.30
N SER A 3 -28.59 15.17 -11.57
CA SER A 3 -27.89 13.96 -11.97
C SER A 3 -26.49 13.98 -11.38
N GLY A 4 -26.34 13.51 -10.14
CA GLY A 4 -25.05 13.31 -9.52
C GLY A 4 -24.24 12.35 -10.39
N ARG A 5 -23.20 12.85 -11.06
CA ARG A 5 -22.27 12.00 -11.81
C ARG A 5 -21.70 10.96 -10.85
N SER A 6 -21.65 9.70 -11.29
CA SER A 6 -21.04 8.62 -10.49
C SER A 6 -19.61 9.00 -10.09
N PRO A 7 -19.21 8.85 -8.82
CA PRO A 7 -17.84 9.14 -8.37
C PRO A 7 -16.79 8.26 -9.07
N ARG A 8 -17.22 7.18 -9.73
CA ARG A 8 -16.36 6.31 -10.54
C ARG A 8 -15.91 6.96 -11.85
N PHE A 9 -16.66 7.94 -12.37
CA PHE A 9 -16.26 8.67 -13.58
C PHE A 9 -14.92 9.38 -13.42
N SER A 10 -14.73 10.12 -12.32
CA SER A 10 -13.45 10.80 -12.04
C SER A 10 -12.30 9.82 -11.87
N MET A 11 -12.55 8.62 -11.33
CA MET A 11 -11.52 7.58 -11.17
C MET A 11 -11.10 6.98 -12.50
N TRP A 12 -12.05 6.68 -13.40
CA TRP A 12 -11.74 6.23 -14.77
C TRP A 12 -10.95 7.27 -15.57
N VAL A 13 -11.32 8.55 -15.44
CA VAL A 13 -10.58 9.65 -16.06
C VAL A 13 -9.16 9.75 -15.49
N ALA A 14 -9.01 9.72 -14.16
CA ALA A 14 -7.69 9.76 -13.51
C ALA A 14 -6.81 8.58 -13.95
N LEU A 15 -7.36 7.35 -13.96
CA LEU A 15 -6.65 6.15 -14.41
C LEU A 15 -6.18 6.29 -15.87
N THR A 16 -7.02 6.87 -16.73
CA THR A 16 -6.67 7.13 -18.14
C THR A 16 -5.52 8.13 -18.25
N VAL A 17 -5.60 9.26 -17.54
CA VAL A 17 -4.56 10.30 -17.55
C VAL A 17 -3.23 9.73 -17.05
N PHE A 18 -3.24 9.03 -15.91
CA PHE A 18 -2.04 8.43 -15.36
C PHE A 18 -1.46 7.36 -16.29
N SER A 19 -2.30 6.56 -16.93
CA SER A 19 -1.86 5.55 -17.91
C SER A 19 -1.20 6.18 -19.14
N VAL A 20 -1.70 7.32 -19.62
CA VAL A 20 -1.07 8.06 -20.73
C VAL A 20 0.29 8.60 -20.32
N ILE A 21 0.43 9.12 -19.09
CA ILE A 21 1.73 9.59 -18.56
C ILE A 21 2.72 8.42 -18.47
N VAL A 22 2.29 7.28 -17.94
CA VAL A 22 3.12 6.06 -17.88
C VAL A 22 3.48 5.58 -19.29
N LEU A 23 2.55 5.62 -20.24
CA LEU A 23 2.82 5.24 -21.63
C LEU A 23 3.90 6.12 -22.25
N GLY A 24 3.79 7.44 -22.11
CA GLY A 24 4.79 8.39 -22.60
C GLY A 24 6.16 8.13 -21.97
N ALA A 25 6.22 8.00 -20.65
CA ALA A 25 7.46 7.70 -19.92
C ALA A 25 8.07 6.34 -20.30
N SER A 26 7.23 5.32 -20.52
CA SER A 26 7.70 3.98 -20.93
C SER A 26 8.24 3.99 -22.37
N VAL A 27 7.64 4.76 -23.27
CA VAL A 27 8.12 4.93 -24.65
C VAL A 27 9.45 5.69 -24.69
N GLU A 28 9.61 6.71 -23.86
CA GLU A 28 10.89 7.42 -23.70
C GLU A 28 12.00 6.46 -23.26
N VAL A 29 11.78 5.69 -22.19
CA VAL A 29 12.75 4.68 -21.71
C VAL A 29 13.03 3.63 -22.78
N LYS A 30 12.00 3.20 -23.54
CA LYS A 30 12.14 2.24 -24.64
C LYS A 30 13.02 2.78 -25.78
N ASN A 31 12.87 4.05 -26.13
CA ASN A 31 13.60 4.67 -27.24
C ASN A 31 15.08 4.90 -26.91
N ASP A 32 15.41 5.03 -25.62
CA ASP A 32 16.79 5.10 -25.14
C ASP A 32 17.54 3.75 -25.22
N GLN A 33 16.83 2.64 -25.43
CA GLN A 33 17.40 1.29 -25.49
C GLN A 33 17.50 0.78 -26.93
N PHE A 34 18.68 0.32 -27.36
CA PHE A 34 18.85 -0.31 -28.68
C PHE A 34 18.09 -1.64 -28.79
N TRP A 35 18.04 -2.42 -27.70
CA TRP A 35 17.23 -3.63 -27.58
C TRP A 35 16.35 -3.53 -26.33
N PRO A 36 15.08 -3.11 -26.47
CA PRO A 36 14.26 -2.87 -25.30
C PRO A 36 13.91 -4.16 -24.57
N ASP A 37 14.03 -4.14 -23.25
CA ASP A 37 13.75 -5.27 -22.39
C ASP A 37 12.26 -5.67 -22.44
N SER A 38 11.97 -6.93 -22.11
CA SER A 38 10.60 -7.43 -22.02
C SER A 38 9.76 -6.65 -21.01
N GLU A 39 10.41 -6.11 -19.97
CA GLU A 39 9.81 -5.33 -18.90
C GLU A 39 9.29 -3.97 -19.38
N VAL A 40 10.10 -3.24 -20.16
CA VAL A 40 9.70 -1.98 -20.77
C VAL A 40 8.60 -2.22 -21.80
N LYS A 41 8.69 -3.30 -22.59
CA LYS A 41 7.63 -3.70 -23.53
C LYS A 41 6.32 -4.00 -22.81
N TRP A 42 6.36 -4.69 -21.67
CA TRP A 42 5.20 -4.95 -20.82
C TRP A 42 4.57 -3.65 -20.32
N ALA A 43 5.37 -2.72 -19.80
CA ALA A 43 4.88 -1.43 -19.32
C ALA A 43 4.19 -0.61 -20.43
N VAL A 44 4.76 -0.58 -21.64
CA VAL A 44 4.13 0.05 -22.81
C VAL A 44 2.79 -0.63 -23.17
N ALA A 45 2.76 -1.96 -23.21
CA ALA A 45 1.55 -2.71 -23.53
C ALA A 45 0.43 -2.51 -22.48
N CYS A 46 0.76 -2.61 -21.19
CA CYS A 46 -0.21 -2.43 -20.10
C CYS A 46 -0.76 -1.01 -20.05
N SER A 47 0.09 0.01 -20.15
CA SER A 47 -0.32 1.41 -20.11
C SER A 47 -1.15 1.83 -21.31
N SER A 48 -0.80 1.38 -22.52
CA SER A 48 -1.59 1.61 -23.74
C SER A 48 -2.97 0.93 -23.67
N LEU A 49 -3.04 -0.33 -23.25
CA LEU A 49 -4.30 -1.04 -23.08
C LEU A 49 -5.19 -0.32 -22.04
N THR A 50 -4.62 0.03 -20.88
CA THR A 50 -5.36 0.74 -19.82
C THR A 50 -5.84 2.11 -20.30
N ALA A 51 -5.01 2.87 -21.02
CA ALA A 51 -5.40 4.18 -21.56
C ALA A 51 -6.57 4.06 -22.53
N VAL A 52 -6.56 3.07 -23.43
CA VAL A 52 -7.65 2.83 -24.37
C VAL A 52 -8.92 2.41 -23.64
N VAL A 53 -8.85 1.40 -22.76
CA VAL A 53 -10.01 0.93 -21.99
C VAL A 53 -10.58 2.05 -21.12
N GLY A 54 -9.72 2.77 -20.39
CA GLY A 54 -10.12 3.88 -19.53
C GLY A 54 -10.78 5.02 -20.32
N ALA A 55 -10.25 5.37 -21.48
CA ALA A 55 -10.85 6.38 -22.35
C ALA A 55 -12.23 5.96 -22.87
N VAL A 56 -12.38 4.70 -23.30
CA VAL A 56 -13.67 4.14 -23.76
C VAL A 56 -14.70 4.15 -22.63
N ILE A 57 -14.35 3.66 -21.43
CA ILE A 57 -15.28 3.66 -20.29
C ILE A 57 -15.62 5.09 -19.85
N SER A 58 -14.66 6.01 -19.85
CA SER A 58 -14.91 7.42 -19.57
C SER A 58 -15.87 8.05 -20.59
N ALA A 59 -15.75 7.72 -21.88
CA ALA A 59 -16.69 8.17 -22.91
C ALA A 59 -18.09 7.55 -22.71
N VAL A 60 -18.17 6.27 -22.32
CA VAL A 60 -19.43 5.60 -21.98
C VAL A 60 -20.15 6.28 -20.82
N HIS A 61 -19.42 6.76 -19.80
CA HIS A 61 -19.98 7.58 -18.71
C HIS A 61 -20.62 8.89 -19.19
N MET A 62 -20.22 9.42 -20.35
CA MET A 62 -20.81 10.64 -20.91
C MET A 62 -22.08 10.40 -21.72
N SER A 63 -22.35 9.14 -22.12
CA SER A 63 -23.53 8.77 -22.92
C SER A 63 -24.60 8.08 -22.06
N PRO A 64 -25.79 8.65 -21.89
CA PRO A 64 -26.86 8.03 -21.10
C PRO A 64 -27.23 6.62 -21.57
N VAL A 65 -27.26 6.41 -22.89
CA VAL A 65 -27.65 5.12 -23.49
C VAL A 65 -26.57 4.05 -23.30
N ALA A 66 -25.29 4.40 -23.48
CA ALA A 66 -24.21 3.45 -23.28
C ALA A 66 -23.97 3.16 -21.78
N SER A 67 -24.21 4.17 -20.93
CA SER A 67 -24.00 4.07 -19.49
C SER A 67 -24.83 2.96 -18.84
N SER A 68 -26.07 2.75 -19.29
CA SER A 68 -26.95 1.72 -18.73
C SER A 68 -26.52 0.28 -19.06
N ILE A 69 -25.68 0.10 -20.10
CA ILE A 69 -25.21 -1.23 -20.54
C ILE A 69 -23.98 -1.67 -19.75
N ILE A 70 -23.08 -0.73 -19.44
CA ILE A 70 -21.76 -1.06 -18.87
C ILE A 70 -21.67 -0.65 -17.40
N ILE A 71 -22.21 0.51 -17.02
CA ILE A 71 -21.91 1.12 -15.71
C ILE A 71 -22.78 0.46 -14.64
N GLY A 72 -22.12 -0.05 -13.60
CA GLY A 72 -22.75 -0.81 -12.54
C GLY A 72 -23.01 -2.27 -12.90
N THR A 73 -22.67 -2.73 -14.10
CA THR A 73 -22.83 -4.14 -14.48
C THR A 73 -21.59 -4.97 -14.11
N PRO A 74 -21.67 -6.31 -14.13
CA PRO A 74 -20.52 -7.20 -13.92
C PRO A 74 -19.33 -6.92 -14.85
N ILE A 75 -19.60 -6.38 -16.05
CA ILE A 75 -18.57 -6.09 -17.05
C ILE A 75 -17.60 -5.02 -16.54
N GLU A 76 -18.10 -3.93 -15.97
CA GLU A 76 -17.24 -2.88 -15.38
C GLU A 76 -16.38 -3.44 -14.24
N GLY A 77 -16.95 -4.30 -13.39
CA GLY A 77 -16.24 -4.94 -12.29
C GLY A 77 -15.10 -5.85 -12.75
N VAL A 78 -15.36 -6.70 -13.75
CA VAL A 78 -14.35 -7.58 -14.34
C VAL A 78 -13.23 -6.75 -14.99
N LEU A 79 -13.58 -5.68 -15.72
CA LEU A 79 -12.58 -4.79 -16.31
C LEU A 79 -11.73 -4.09 -15.24
N ALA A 80 -12.36 -3.54 -14.20
CA ALA A 80 -11.65 -2.89 -13.10
C ALA A 80 -10.70 -3.87 -12.39
N LEU A 81 -11.15 -5.09 -12.12
CA LEU A 81 -10.34 -6.12 -11.45
C LEU A 81 -9.15 -6.58 -12.33
N LEU A 82 -9.37 -6.79 -13.63
CA LEU A 82 -8.28 -7.16 -14.55
C LEU A 82 -7.23 -6.05 -14.64
N LEU A 83 -7.65 -4.80 -14.73
CA LEU A 83 -6.73 -3.65 -14.74
C LEU A 83 -5.97 -3.53 -13.42
N ASP A 84 -6.62 -3.75 -12.29
CA ASP A 84 -5.97 -3.76 -10.97
C ASP A 84 -4.86 -4.83 -10.88
N ILE A 85 -5.14 -6.05 -11.34
CA ILE A 85 -4.13 -7.13 -11.42
C ILE A 85 -2.98 -6.74 -12.36
N PHE A 86 -3.28 -6.18 -13.54
CA PHE A 86 -2.27 -5.75 -14.49
C PHE A 86 -1.37 -4.65 -13.92
N TRP A 87 -1.94 -3.70 -13.17
CA TRP A 87 -1.15 -2.65 -12.51
C TRP A 87 -0.36 -3.18 -11.32
N GLY A 88 -0.87 -4.15 -10.57
CA GLY A 88 -0.08 -4.87 -9.55
C GLY A 88 1.17 -5.52 -10.16
N CYS A 89 1.01 -6.23 -11.28
CA CYS A 89 2.13 -6.81 -12.03
C CYS A 89 3.08 -5.72 -12.58
N THR A 90 2.53 -4.65 -13.15
CA THR A 90 3.31 -3.55 -13.75
C THR A 90 4.13 -2.82 -12.71
N VAL A 91 3.59 -2.55 -11.52
CA VAL A 91 4.34 -1.97 -10.40
C VAL A 91 5.48 -2.91 -9.97
N GLY A 92 5.27 -4.23 -9.97
CA GLY A 92 6.34 -5.20 -9.70
C GLY A 92 7.46 -5.16 -10.74
N VAL A 93 7.09 -5.09 -12.03
CA VAL A 93 8.03 -5.05 -13.17
C VAL A 93 8.79 -3.72 -13.24
N VAL A 94 8.08 -2.59 -13.20
CA VAL A 94 8.68 -1.24 -13.32
C VAL A 94 9.62 -0.94 -12.15
N ASN A 95 9.35 -1.49 -10.97
CA ASN A 95 10.21 -1.30 -9.79
C ASN A 95 11.34 -2.33 -9.71
N LYS A 96 11.63 -3.04 -10.79
CA LYS A 96 12.74 -3.96 -10.84
C LYS A 96 14.09 -3.23 -10.98
N SER A 97 14.71 -2.92 -9.85
CA SER A 97 16.12 -2.49 -9.70
C SER A 97 17.25 -3.43 -10.15
N ASP A 98 17.00 -4.52 -10.88
CA ASP A 98 18.07 -5.50 -11.18
C ASP A 98 18.90 -5.11 -12.40
N ASP A 99 18.40 -4.22 -13.27
CA ASP A 99 19.16 -3.73 -14.39
C ASP A 99 19.74 -2.34 -14.08
N ASP A 100 21.07 -2.26 -14.24
CA ASP A 100 21.93 -1.07 -14.27
C ASP A 100 21.43 0.02 -15.27
N GLN A 101 20.34 -0.27 -15.98
CA GLN A 101 19.69 0.57 -16.96
C GLN A 101 18.62 1.49 -16.37
N MET A 102 17.95 1.13 -15.26
CA MET A 102 16.93 2.00 -14.62
C MET A 102 17.46 2.82 -13.44
N PHE A 103 18.70 2.56 -13.03
CA PHE A 103 19.30 3.16 -11.85
C PHE A 103 20.74 3.56 -12.19
N ALA A 104 21.02 4.87 -12.27
CA ALA A 104 22.37 5.36 -12.52
C ALA A 104 23.25 5.04 -11.31
N ASN A 105 24.09 4.00 -11.39
CA ASN A 105 25.15 3.59 -10.45
C ASN A 105 24.79 3.47 -8.95
N ALA A 106 23.52 3.57 -8.58
CA ALA A 106 23.17 3.95 -7.21
C ALA A 106 21.66 3.93 -6.92
N ALA A 107 20.86 2.97 -7.41
CA ALA A 107 19.44 2.80 -7.01
C ALA A 107 18.53 4.08 -7.01
N SER A 108 18.87 5.14 -7.76
CA SER A 108 18.03 6.32 -8.02
C SER A 108 17.05 6.13 -9.18
N VAL A 109 15.76 6.40 -8.97
CA VAL A 109 14.72 6.34 -10.03
C VAL A 109 15.13 7.15 -11.28
N ARG A 110 15.44 6.48 -12.41
CA ARG A 110 15.80 7.15 -13.68
C ARG A 110 14.65 7.92 -14.31
N ASN A 111 13.42 7.41 -14.21
CA ASN A 111 12.22 8.09 -14.71
C ASN A 111 11.17 8.23 -13.59
N ALA A 112 11.14 9.40 -12.96
CA ALA A 112 10.22 9.71 -11.87
C ALA A 112 8.75 9.54 -12.28
N ASN A 113 8.38 9.94 -13.50
CA ASN A 113 7.01 9.82 -13.98
C ASN A 113 6.58 8.36 -14.05
N LEU A 114 7.43 7.48 -14.62
CA LEU A 114 7.16 6.06 -14.70
C LEU A 114 6.94 5.44 -13.30
N TYR A 115 7.79 5.81 -12.33
CA TYR A 115 7.67 5.34 -10.95
C TYR A 115 6.39 5.82 -10.25
N TYR A 116 6.17 7.14 -10.15
CA TYR A 116 5.04 7.66 -9.37
C TYR A 116 3.69 7.38 -10.03
N PHE A 117 3.59 7.50 -11.36
CA PHE A 117 2.32 7.30 -12.04
C PHE A 117 1.95 5.83 -12.20
N SER A 118 2.91 4.88 -12.19
CA SER A 118 2.55 3.45 -12.13
C SER A 118 1.92 3.09 -10.78
N TRP A 119 2.47 3.61 -9.67
CA TRP A 119 1.84 3.51 -8.35
C TRP A 119 0.48 4.21 -8.30
N ALA A 120 0.36 5.41 -8.89
CA ALA A 120 -0.91 6.13 -8.94
C ALA A 120 -1.98 5.36 -9.73
N CYS A 121 -1.62 4.74 -10.85
CA CYS A 121 -2.52 3.86 -11.60
C CYS A 121 -2.97 2.67 -10.76
N PHE A 122 -2.04 1.98 -10.07
CA PHE A 122 -2.37 0.86 -9.20
C PHE A 122 -3.35 1.26 -8.09
N VAL A 123 -3.05 2.32 -7.34
CA VAL A 123 -3.94 2.82 -6.28
C VAL A 123 -5.31 3.23 -6.84
N THR A 124 -5.34 3.89 -8.00
CA THR A 124 -6.59 4.31 -8.64
C THR A 124 -7.43 3.10 -9.08
N ALA A 125 -6.79 2.06 -9.64
CA ALA A 125 -7.45 0.81 -10.01
C ALA A 125 -8.01 0.07 -8.79
N THR A 126 -7.26 0.00 -7.69
CA THR A 126 -7.73 -0.60 -6.44
C THR A 126 -8.94 0.16 -5.88
N VAL A 127 -8.88 1.49 -5.84
CA VAL A 127 -10.00 2.35 -5.38
C VAL A 127 -11.22 2.17 -6.30
N LEU A 128 -11.01 2.00 -7.60
CA LEU A 128 -12.08 1.73 -8.55
C LEU A 128 -12.75 0.37 -8.26
N VAL A 129 -11.98 -0.69 -8.01
CA VAL A 129 -12.50 -2.01 -7.60
C VAL A 129 -13.29 -1.92 -6.30
N VAL A 130 -12.77 -1.21 -5.29
CA VAL A 130 -13.45 -1.00 -4.00
C VAL A 130 -14.78 -0.26 -4.18
N ASN A 131 -14.77 0.82 -4.97
CA ASN A 131 -15.99 1.60 -5.26
C ASN A 131 -17.01 0.80 -6.08
N TYR A 132 -16.54 -0.02 -7.01
CA TYR A 132 -17.40 -0.94 -7.75
C TYR A 132 -18.06 -1.95 -6.81
N ALA A 133 -17.28 -2.63 -5.96
CA ALA A 133 -17.79 -3.63 -5.02
C ALA A 133 -18.83 -3.03 -4.06
N ARG A 134 -18.59 -1.81 -3.57
CA ARG A 134 -19.54 -1.06 -2.75
C ARG A 134 -20.86 -0.82 -3.45
N HIS A 135 -20.83 -0.39 -4.70
CA HIS A 135 -22.04 -0.08 -5.47
C HIS A 135 -22.78 -1.34 -5.92
N ALA A 136 -22.06 -2.34 -6.44
CA ALA A 136 -22.65 -3.53 -7.06
C ALA A 136 -23.21 -4.52 -6.02
N TYR A 137 -22.53 -4.67 -4.88
CA TYR A 137 -22.88 -5.67 -3.87
C TYR A 137 -23.38 -5.06 -2.55
N GLY A 138 -23.45 -3.73 -2.45
CA GLY A 138 -23.73 -3.06 -1.17
C GLY A 138 -22.64 -3.28 -0.12
N LEU A 139 -21.48 -3.82 -0.52
CA LEU A 139 -20.36 -4.11 0.36
C LEU A 139 -19.61 -2.82 0.64
N ASP A 140 -20.07 -2.06 1.62
CA ASP A 140 -19.32 -0.91 2.12
C ASP A 140 -18.12 -1.40 2.95
N MET A 141 -17.11 -1.93 2.28
CA MET A 141 -15.89 -2.44 2.92
C MET A 141 -15.23 -1.37 3.79
N VAL A 142 -15.31 -0.10 3.40
CA VAL A 142 -14.75 1.01 4.19
C VAL A 142 -15.57 1.24 5.46
N ALA A 143 -16.90 1.28 5.36
CA ALA A 143 -17.74 1.40 6.54
C ALA A 143 -17.65 0.18 7.44
N GLU A 144 -17.62 -1.03 6.90
CA GLU A 144 -17.48 -2.28 7.66
C GLU A 144 -16.13 -2.35 8.38
N VAL A 145 -15.03 -2.02 7.68
CA VAL A 145 -13.69 -1.92 8.29
C VAL A 145 -13.68 -0.85 9.38
N ARG A 146 -14.30 0.31 9.13
CA ARG A 146 -14.38 1.41 10.11
C ARG A 146 -15.25 1.02 11.32
N ASN A 147 -16.34 0.29 11.11
CA ASN A 147 -17.25 -0.19 12.14
C ASN A 147 -16.58 -1.24 13.04
N ARG A 148 -15.71 -2.08 12.46
CA ARG A 148 -14.85 -3.01 13.20
C ARG A 148 -13.68 -2.34 13.93
N GLY A 149 -13.44 -1.06 13.66
CA GLY A 149 -12.49 -0.22 14.39
C GLY A 149 -11.81 0.79 13.48
N SER A 150 -11.77 2.05 13.91
CA SER A 150 -11.12 3.16 13.17
C SER A 150 -9.68 2.87 12.76
N ARG A 151 -8.96 2.08 13.56
CA ARG A 151 -7.56 1.70 13.34
C ARG A 151 -7.33 0.49 12.43
N LEU A 152 -8.37 -0.28 12.09
CA LEU A 152 -8.20 -1.53 11.32
C LEU A 152 -7.61 -1.26 9.92
N SER A 153 -8.02 -0.18 9.27
CA SER A 153 -7.49 0.25 7.98
C SER A 153 -6.00 0.60 8.05
N ALA A 154 -5.56 1.28 9.12
CA ALA A 154 -4.17 1.63 9.33
C ALA A 154 -3.30 0.39 9.60
N TRP A 155 -3.80 -0.60 10.34
CA TRP A 155 -3.12 -1.89 10.50
C TRP A 155 -3.01 -2.66 9.18
N ALA A 156 -4.07 -2.71 8.37
CA ALA A 156 -4.04 -3.34 7.06
C ALA A 156 -3.05 -2.62 6.10
N ALA A 157 -3.04 -1.28 6.12
CA ALA A 157 -2.05 -0.51 5.37
C ALA A 157 -0.62 -0.83 5.84
N LEU A 158 -0.40 -0.98 7.14
CA LEU A 158 0.90 -1.34 7.70
C LEU A 158 1.36 -2.74 7.28
N VAL A 159 0.44 -3.71 7.12
CA VAL A 159 0.76 -5.02 6.51
C VAL A 159 1.30 -4.82 5.10
N ALA A 160 0.59 -4.05 4.27
CA ALA A 160 0.98 -3.83 2.88
C ALA A 160 2.33 -3.12 2.76
N THR A 161 2.55 -2.04 3.52
CA THR A 161 3.83 -1.31 3.48
C THR A 161 4.98 -2.16 4.02
N SER A 162 4.74 -2.95 5.08
CA SER A 162 5.76 -3.84 5.65
C SER A 162 6.13 -4.99 4.70
N LEU A 163 5.17 -5.53 3.94
CA LEU A 163 5.44 -6.50 2.87
C LEU A 163 6.34 -5.91 1.78
N ILE A 164 6.10 -4.65 1.39
CA ILE A 164 6.92 -3.97 0.39
C ILE A 164 8.33 -3.68 0.91
N VAL A 165 8.48 -3.26 2.18
CA VAL A 165 9.78 -3.08 2.83
C VAL A 165 10.54 -4.41 2.90
N MET A 166 9.88 -5.48 3.32
CA MET A 166 10.45 -6.82 3.40
C MET A 166 10.90 -7.31 2.01
N GLY A 167 10.01 -7.25 1.01
CA GLY A 167 10.28 -7.72 -0.34
C GLY A 167 11.39 -6.91 -1.03
N SER A 168 11.35 -5.59 -0.91
CA SER A 168 12.39 -4.71 -1.47
C SER A 168 13.74 -4.97 -0.82
N SER A 169 13.78 -5.10 0.51
CA SER A 169 15.03 -5.43 1.23
C SER A 169 15.55 -6.82 0.89
N ALA A 170 14.68 -7.83 0.82
CA ALA A 170 15.08 -9.20 0.51
C ALA A 170 15.66 -9.31 -0.89
N ARG A 171 15.10 -8.54 -1.83
CA ARG A 171 15.61 -8.47 -3.19
C ARG A 171 16.97 -7.78 -3.26
N ILE A 172 17.13 -6.60 -2.66
CA ILE A 172 18.43 -5.91 -2.56
C ILE A 172 19.48 -6.81 -1.90
N LEU A 173 19.07 -7.59 -0.89
CA LEU A 173 19.96 -8.54 -0.22
C LEU A 173 20.42 -9.63 -1.19
N ASN A 174 19.52 -10.17 -2.02
CA ASN A 174 19.85 -11.21 -2.98
C ASN A 174 20.70 -10.70 -4.15
N SER A 175 20.48 -9.46 -4.62
CA SER A 175 21.18 -8.89 -5.77
C SER A 175 22.54 -8.29 -5.40
N ASN A 176 22.67 -7.64 -4.24
CA ASN A 176 23.85 -6.81 -3.91
C ASN A 176 24.73 -7.41 -2.81
N CYS A 177 24.27 -8.45 -2.10
CA CYS A 177 25.03 -9.05 -1.01
C CYS A 177 25.37 -10.50 -1.35
N PRO A 178 26.52 -10.76 -2.00
CA PRO A 178 26.95 -12.12 -2.31
C PRO A 178 26.99 -12.93 -1.01
N MET A 179 26.31 -14.07 -1.00
CA MET A 179 26.45 -15.03 0.07
C MET A 179 27.91 -15.47 0.09
N ALA A 180 28.58 -15.33 1.24
CA ALA A 180 30.00 -15.66 1.43
C ALA A 180 30.32 -17.17 1.27
N SER A 181 29.44 -17.93 0.61
CA SER A 181 29.52 -19.38 0.47
C SER A 181 30.50 -19.86 -0.60
N ASP A 182 31.07 -18.97 -1.42
CA ASP A 182 32.09 -19.38 -2.39
C ASP A 182 33.39 -18.56 -2.27
N PRO A 183 34.31 -18.97 -1.36
CA PRO A 183 35.63 -18.35 -1.25
C PRO A 183 36.49 -18.48 -2.51
N SER A 184 36.05 -19.25 -3.53
CA SER A 184 36.79 -19.44 -4.78
C SER A 184 36.46 -18.41 -5.87
N GLN A 185 35.42 -17.57 -5.70
CA GLN A 185 35.02 -16.55 -6.67
C GLN A 185 35.58 -15.14 -6.36
N SER A 186 36.61 -15.04 -5.52
CA SER A 186 37.25 -13.76 -5.14
C SER A 186 38.23 -13.19 -6.19
N VAL A 187 38.22 -13.70 -7.43
CA VAL A 187 39.20 -13.32 -8.45
C VAL A 187 38.59 -12.35 -9.45
N ALA A 188 38.92 -11.08 -9.20
CA ALA A 188 39.25 -10.04 -10.20
C ALA A 188 38.13 -9.57 -11.15
N THR A 189 37.46 -8.48 -10.76
CA THR A 189 37.71 -7.21 -11.45
C THR A 189 37.56 -6.08 -10.44
N GLU A 190 38.69 -5.53 -9.99
CA GLU A 190 38.78 -4.40 -9.07
C GLU A 190 38.19 -3.13 -9.70
N SER A 191 36.91 -2.86 -9.47
CA SER A 191 36.47 -1.47 -9.31
C SER A 191 36.49 -1.16 -7.81
N LYS A 192 37.54 -0.46 -7.36
CA LYS A 192 37.75 -0.05 -5.96
C LYS A 192 36.56 0.71 -5.33
N GLU A 193 35.64 1.22 -6.14
CA GLU A 193 34.43 1.90 -5.68
C GLU A 193 33.35 0.95 -5.15
N ALA A 194 33.32 -0.32 -5.59
CA ALA A 194 32.32 -1.29 -5.12
C ALA A 194 32.61 -1.82 -3.69
N TYR A 195 33.88 -1.76 -3.24
CA TYR A 195 34.29 -2.40 -1.98
C TYR A 195 33.89 -1.60 -0.73
N PHE A 196 33.88 -0.26 -0.80
CA PHE A 196 33.56 0.59 0.35
C PHE A 196 32.09 0.55 0.76
N VAL A 197 31.20 0.11 -0.14
CA VAL A 197 29.77 0.00 0.14
C VAL A 197 29.46 -1.23 1.03
N SER A 198 30.31 -2.25 1.05
CA SER A 198 29.91 -3.60 1.52
C SER A 198 29.76 -3.77 3.04
N GLU A 199 30.64 -3.18 3.87
CA GLU A 199 30.70 -3.58 5.30
C GLU A 199 29.43 -3.22 6.09
N SER A 200 28.81 -2.06 5.85
CA SER A 200 27.60 -1.65 6.57
C SER A 200 26.30 -1.86 5.80
N TYR A 201 26.35 -1.93 4.47
CA TYR A 201 25.15 -1.99 3.62
C TYR A 201 24.40 -3.31 3.80
N CYS A 202 25.08 -4.44 3.68
CA CYS A 202 24.44 -5.75 3.74
C CYS A 202 23.80 -6.08 5.11
N PRO A 203 24.47 -5.80 6.26
CA PRO A 203 23.81 -5.89 7.57
C PRO A 203 22.57 -4.99 7.70
N ARG A 204 22.60 -3.77 7.14
CA ARG A 204 21.44 -2.86 7.11
C ARG A 204 20.30 -3.42 6.26
N THR A 205 20.59 -4.05 5.13
CA THR A 205 19.58 -4.70 4.30
C THR A 205 18.94 -5.90 5.01
N LYS A 206 19.74 -6.73 5.70
CA LYS A 206 19.21 -7.80 6.55
C LYS A 206 18.30 -7.25 7.65
N PHE A 207 18.69 -6.13 8.27
CA PHE A 207 17.83 -5.43 9.22
C PHE A 207 16.51 -4.96 8.56
N GLY A 208 16.56 -4.42 7.34
CA GLY A 208 15.35 -4.06 6.59
C GLY A 208 14.39 -5.23 6.36
N VAL A 209 14.91 -6.42 6.01
CA VAL A 209 14.13 -7.66 5.91
C VAL A 209 13.48 -8.00 7.25
N ALA A 210 14.25 -7.93 8.34
CA ALA A 210 13.76 -8.24 9.69
C ALA A 210 12.67 -7.27 10.15
N VAL A 211 12.86 -5.95 9.94
CA VAL A 211 11.87 -4.91 10.25
C VAL A 211 10.59 -5.14 9.46
N GLY A 212 10.68 -5.38 8.16
CA GLY A 212 9.52 -5.68 7.31
C GLY A 212 8.78 -6.94 7.78
N CYS A 213 9.50 -8.04 8.06
CA CYS A 213 8.93 -9.28 8.56
C CYS A 213 8.21 -9.08 9.90
N LEU A 214 8.83 -8.37 10.85
CA LEU A 214 8.21 -8.06 12.14
C LEU A 214 6.97 -7.18 11.99
N GLY A 215 7.01 -6.20 11.08
CA GLY A 215 5.86 -5.36 10.74
C GLY A 215 4.69 -6.17 10.19
N VAL A 216 4.96 -7.07 9.24
CA VAL A 216 3.95 -7.98 8.68
C VAL A 216 3.37 -8.86 9.78
N PHE A 217 4.22 -9.52 10.58
CA PHE A 217 3.77 -10.41 11.64
C PHE A 217 2.86 -9.68 12.65
N THR A 218 3.34 -8.58 13.21
CA THR A 218 2.59 -7.81 14.23
C THR A 218 1.28 -7.25 13.69
N ALA A 219 1.29 -6.66 12.49
CA ALA A 219 0.09 -6.10 11.89
C ALA A 219 -0.91 -7.18 11.46
N CYS A 220 -0.46 -8.29 10.88
CA CYS A 220 -1.33 -9.44 10.56
C CYS A 220 -1.95 -10.05 11.82
N THR A 221 -1.20 -10.16 12.93
CA THR A 221 -1.76 -10.64 14.20
C THR A 221 -2.89 -9.74 14.67
N ILE A 222 -2.70 -8.41 14.70
CA ILE A 222 -3.76 -7.48 15.15
C ILE A 222 -4.97 -7.51 14.20
N VAL A 223 -4.75 -7.51 12.87
CA VAL A 223 -5.82 -7.64 11.88
C VAL A 223 -6.59 -8.94 12.08
N ALA A 224 -5.90 -10.08 12.19
CA ALA A 224 -6.53 -11.38 12.41
C ALA A 224 -7.32 -11.42 13.72
N CYS A 225 -6.76 -10.88 14.83
CA CYS A 225 -7.49 -10.81 16.09
C CYS A 225 -8.75 -9.92 15.98
N LYS A 226 -8.70 -8.78 15.29
CA LYS A 226 -9.88 -7.93 15.05
C LYS A 226 -10.92 -8.61 14.18
N LEU A 227 -10.50 -9.41 13.20
CA LEU A 227 -11.42 -10.15 12.33
C LEU A 227 -12.07 -11.35 13.05
N MET A 228 -11.33 -12.03 13.94
CA MET A 228 -11.80 -13.26 14.60
C MET A 228 -12.52 -13.02 15.93
N LEU A 229 -12.03 -12.08 16.74
CA LEU A 229 -12.52 -11.86 18.11
C LEU A 229 -13.47 -10.67 18.23
N SER A 230 -13.63 -9.87 17.16
CA SER A 230 -14.35 -8.58 17.11
C SER A 230 -13.83 -7.49 18.05
N VAL A 231 -13.11 -7.85 19.13
CA VAL A 231 -12.53 -6.95 20.13
C VAL A 231 -11.10 -7.39 20.41
N VAL A 232 -10.14 -6.48 20.23
CA VAL A 232 -8.75 -6.68 20.65
C VAL A 232 -8.54 -5.92 21.95
N PRO A 233 -7.94 -6.53 22.99
CA PRO A 233 -7.64 -5.82 24.22
C PRO A 233 -6.81 -4.56 23.95
N PHE A 234 -7.30 -3.40 24.38
CA PHE A 234 -6.64 -2.10 24.17
C PHE A 234 -5.16 -2.12 24.60
N SER A 235 -4.86 -2.74 25.75
CA SER A 235 -3.51 -2.85 26.29
C SER A 235 -2.56 -3.65 25.39
N LEU A 236 -3.06 -4.61 24.60
CA LEU A 236 -2.27 -5.32 23.59
C LEU A 236 -2.02 -4.41 22.38
N GLU A 237 -3.07 -3.78 21.85
CA GLU A 237 -2.96 -2.88 20.69
C GLU A 237 -1.97 -1.74 20.95
N PHE A 238 -2.08 -1.07 22.10
CA PHE A 238 -1.17 0.01 22.51
C PHE A 238 0.30 -0.45 22.58
N ARG A 239 0.57 -1.60 23.22
CA ARG A 239 1.93 -2.13 23.35
C ARG A 239 2.53 -2.53 22.00
N VAL A 240 1.75 -3.18 21.15
CA VAL A 240 2.19 -3.55 19.80
C VAL A 240 2.44 -2.30 18.96
N SER A 241 1.55 -1.29 18.99
CA SER A 241 1.76 -0.01 18.30
C SER A 241 3.02 0.70 18.78
N LEU A 242 3.30 0.74 20.09
CA LEU A 242 4.51 1.35 20.63
C LEU A 242 5.78 0.65 20.13
N VAL A 243 5.84 -0.69 20.23
CA VAL A 243 6.98 -1.47 19.76
C VAL A 243 7.18 -1.29 18.26
N THR A 244 6.12 -1.40 17.47
CA THR A 244 6.18 -1.22 16.02
C THR A 244 6.58 0.19 15.62
N CYS A 245 6.17 1.22 16.39
CA CYS A 245 6.62 2.60 16.19
C CYS A 245 8.12 2.76 16.43
N LEU A 246 8.64 2.20 17.53
CA LEU A 246 10.07 2.25 17.83
C LEU A 246 10.90 1.51 16.78
N VAL A 247 10.49 0.30 16.40
CA VAL A 247 11.16 -0.50 15.37
C VAL A 247 11.18 0.23 14.03
N ASN A 248 10.06 0.82 13.60
CA ASN A 248 10.02 1.58 12.34
C ASN A 248 10.81 2.89 12.43
N ALA A 249 10.90 3.54 13.60
CA ALA A 249 11.75 4.72 13.78
C ALA A 249 13.23 4.38 13.58
N PHE A 250 13.71 3.28 14.18
CA PHE A 250 15.04 2.74 13.90
C PHE A 250 15.18 2.28 12.45
N GLY A 251 14.12 1.68 11.89
CA GLY A 251 13.97 1.33 10.48
C GLY A 251 14.33 2.51 9.58
N VAL A 252 13.61 3.62 9.70
CA VAL A 252 13.89 4.86 8.96
C VAL A 252 15.33 5.29 9.15
N ALA A 253 15.78 5.48 10.40
CA ALA A 253 17.13 5.99 10.68
C ALA A 253 18.25 5.10 10.08
N TYR A 254 18.10 3.78 10.13
CA TYR A 254 19.15 2.84 9.71
C TYR A 254 19.08 2.50 8.22
N ILE A 255 17.88 2.25 7.70
CA ILE A 255 17.63 1.84 6.30
C ILE A 255 17.81 3.02 5.36
N THR A 256 17.32 4.22 5.71
CA THR A 256 17.35 5.41 4.84
C THR A 256 18.50 6.37 5.16
N SER A 257 19.47 5.93 5.95
CA SER A 257 20.73 6.67 6.16
C SER A 257 21.49 6.83 4.85
N ASN A 258 22.42 7.78 4.77
CA ASN A 258 23.23 8.03 3.56
C ASN A 258 23.99 6.80 3.04
N SER A 259 24.31 5.85 3.92
CA SER A 259 24.96 4.57 3.58
C SER A 259 24.04 3.36 3.76
N GLY A 260 22.74 3.58 3.89
CA GLY A 260 21.72 2.54 4.02
C GLY A 260 21.17 2.08 2.65
N PRO A 261 20.56 0.90 2.59
CA PRO A 261 19.99 0.37 1.35
C PRO A 261 18.80 1.15 0.80
N GLY A 262 18.15 1.94 1.63
CA GLY A 262 17.12 2.88 1.24
C GLY A 262 17.63 4.31 1.14
N SER A 263 18.94 4.57 0.98
CA SER A 263 19.44 5.95 0.80
C SER A 263 18.90 6.63 -0.45
N TYR A 264 18.55 5.82 -1.45
CA TYR A 264 18.05 6.28 -2.73
C TYR A 264 16.53 6.26 -2.77
N ILE A 265 15.98 7.26 -3.44
CA ILE A 265 14.54 7.42 -3.60
C ILE A 265 14.01 6.23 -4.42
N GLY A 266 13.07 5.48 -3.84
CA GLY A 266 12.48 4.28 -4.41
C GLY A 266 11.58 3.56 -3.41
N ASN A 267 11.17 2.33 -3.71
CA ASN A 267 10.22 1.57 -2.88
C ASN A 267 10.70 1.45 -1.42
N LEU A 268 11.95 1.02 -1.21
CA LEU A 268 12.46 0.83 0.15
C LEU A 268 12.44 2.15 0.96
N TYR A 269 12.84 3.28 0.36
CA TYR A 269 12.77 4.58 1.02
C TYR A 269 11.32 4.94 1.38
N TYR A 270 10.42 4.96 0.40
CA TYR A 270 9.05 5.42 0.60
C TYR A 270 8.26 4.55 1.55
N PHE A 271 8.33 3.24 1.41
CA PHE A 271 7.54 2.32 2.23
C PHE A 271 8.12 2.14 3.64
N THR A 272 9.40 2.43 3.86
CA THR A 272 9.96 2.52 5.22
C THR A 272 9.40 3.75 5.94
N TRP A 273 9.40 4.92 5.29
CA TRP A 273 8.78 6.14 5.82
C TRP A 273 7.27 5.99 6.03
N MET A 274 6.56 5.41 5.07
CA MET A 274 5.12 5.18 5.18
C MET A 274 4.78 4.23 6.34
N SER A 275 5.53 3.14 6.50
CA SER A 275 5.38 2.24 7.65
C SER A 275 5.60 2.96 8.99
N PHE A 276 6.60 3.84 9.06
CA PHE A 276 6.84 4.67 10.25
C PHE A 276 5.67 5.62 10.53
N LEU A 277 5.22 6.41 9.55
CA LEU A 277 4.11 7.33 9.73
C LEU A 277 2.81 6.61 10.13
N LEU A 278 2.51 5.45 9.53
CA LEU A 278 1.38 4.60 9.93
C LEU A 278 1.51 4.11 11.37
N SER A 279 2.71 3.68 11.79
CA SER A 279 2.94 3.24 13.17
C SER A 279 2.82 4.37 14.20
N VAL A 280 3.25 5.59 13.86
CA VAL A 280 3.06 6.80 14.68
C VAL A 280 1.58 7.14 14.78
N TYR A 281 0.86 7.12 13.66
CA TYR A 281 -0.59 7.35 13.65
C TYR A 281 -1.32 6.37 14.56
N LEU A 282 -1.04 5.07 14.45
CA LEU A 282 -1.61 4.04 15.33
C LEU A 282 -1.31 4.31 16.82
N LEU A 283 -0.09 4.71 17.15
CA LEU A 283 0.29 5.03 18.52
C LEU A 283 -0.45 6.27 19.05
N ILE A 284 -0.58 7.33 18.25
CA ILE A 284 -1.31 8.55 18.60
C ILE A 284 -2.79 8.24 18.86
N GLU A 285 -3.43 7.45 18.00
CA GLU A 285 -4.84 7.05 18.16
C GLU A 285 -5.04 6.22 19.44
N CYS A 286 -4.13 5.29 19.76
CA CYS A 286 -4.22 4.56 21.02
C CYS A 286 -3.98 5.48 22.23
N PHE A 287 -3.06 6.44 22.12
CA PHE A 287 -2.80 7.41 23.18
C PHE A 287 -3.98 8.36 23.42
N HIS A 288 -4.67 8.77 22.36
CA HIS A 288 -5.89 9.56 22.46
C HIS A 288 -6.99 8.78 23.20
N GLU A 289 -7.22 7.52 22.83
CA GLU A 289 -8.21 6.66 23.51
C GLU A 289 -7.89 6.47 25.00
N MET A 290 -6.61 6.28 25.36
CA MET A 290 -6.19 6.20 26.76
C MET A 290 -6.50 7.48 27.56
N ARG A 291 -6.42 8.65 26.93
CA ARG A 291 -6.73 9.94 27.57
C ARG A 291 -8.22 10.21 27.67
N THR A 292 -9.01 9.73 26.71
CA THR A 292 -10.46 9.89 26.71
C THR A 292 -11.18 8.82 27.50
N ALA A 293 -10.52 7.71 27.84
CA ALA A 293 -11.07 6.69 28.71
C ALA A 293 -11.40 7.35 30.07
N PRO A 294 -12.68 7.38 30.48
CA PRO A 294 -13.02 7.93 31.79
C PRO A 294 -12.23 7.17 32.86
N ALA A 295 -11.71 7.87 33.86
CA ALA A 295 -10.98 7.29 34.99
C ALA A 295 -11.87 6.36 35.87
N ASP A 296 -13.10 6.11 35.43
CA ASP A 296 -14.15 5.38 36.10
C ASP A 296 -13.93 3.87 36.01
N GLN A 297 -13.41 3.32 37.10
CA GLN A 297 -13.89 2.08 37.76
C GLN A 297 -12.94 1.57 38.87
N THR A 298 -12.03 2.41 39.39
CA THR A 298 -11.36 2.11 40.67
C THR A 298 -12.14 2.59 41.90
N GLY A 299 -13.36 3.12 41.70
CA GLY A 299 -14.31 3.42 42.76
C GLY A 299 -15.12 2.20 43.15
N THR A 300 -14.61 1.46 44.12
CA THR A 300 -15.35 0.52 44.96
C THR A 300 -16.47 1.25 45.71
N ASP A 301 -17.65 1.39 45.13
CA ASP A 301 -18.86 1.64 45.92
C ASP A 301 -19.78 0.43 45.80
N GLY A 302 -19.43 -0.57 46.61
CA GLY A 302 -20.43 -1.49 47.12
C GLY A 302 -21.43 -0.69 47.92
N ASN A 303 -22.54 -0.32 47.30
CA ASN A 303 -23.78 -0.12 48.01
C ASN A 303 -24.93 -0.53 47.10
N ASP A 304 -25.60 -1.59 47.54
CA ASP A 304 -27.02 -1.87 47.32
C ASP A 304 -27.80 -0.58 46.96
N THR A 305 -28.74 -0.57 46.02
CA THR A 305 -30.03 -1.26 46.13
C THR A 305 -30.85 -0.92 44.87
N GLN A 306 -31.71 -1.87 44.47
CA GLN A 306 -33.10 -1.62 44.04
C GLN A 306 -33.42 -1.27 42.56
N LYS A 307 -34.01 -2.30 41.90
CA LYS A 307 -35.17 -2.28 40.98
C LYS A 307 -35.62 -0.93 40.39
N ASP A 308 -35.80 -0.88 39.06
CA ASP A 308 -37.16 -0.88 38.50
C ASP A 308 -37.19 -1.26 37.01
N GLY A 309 -38.27 -1.95 36.61
CA GLY A 309 -38.53 -2.36 35.24
C GLY A 309 -39.08 -1.19 34.43
N GLY A 310 -38.22 -0.54 33.65
CA GLY A 310 -38.63 0.48 32.67
C GLY A 310 -38.80 -0.13 31.28
N GLU A 311 -40.04 -0.16 30.80
CA GLU A 311 -40.41 -0.45 29.42
C GLU A 311 -39.57 0.35 28.41
N LEU A 312 -39.16 -0.32 27.34
CA LEU A 312 -38.53 0.33 26.17
C LEU A 312 -39.57 1.22 25.47
N PRO A 313 -39.32 2.52 25.29
CA PRO A 313 -40.19 3.37 24.48
C PRO A 313 -40.12 2.91 23.03
N VAL A 314 -41.24 2.40 22.52
CA VAL A 314 -41.44 2.11 21.10
C VAL A 314 -41.50 3.45 20.38
N GLU A 315 -40.47 3.76 19.60
CA GLU A 315 -40.45 4.91 18.71
C GLU A 315 -41.47 4.67 17.58
N PRO A 316 -42.47 5.55 17.38
CA PRO A 316 -43.48 5.36 16.33
C PRO A 316 -42.79 5.41 14.96
N LEU A 317 -43.08 4.41 14.12
CA LEU A 317 -42.76 4.47 12.70
C LEU A 317 -43.53 5.65 12.10
N ASP A 318 -42.81 6.67 11.63
CA ASP A 318 -43.36 7.68 10.76
C ASP A 318 -43.61 7.05 9.38
N ASP A 319 -44.88 6.98 9.00
CA ASP A 319 -45.33 6.54 7.67
C ASP A 319 -44.82 7.52 6.59
N VAL A 320 -44.01 7.01 5.65
CA VAL A 320 -43.63 7.67 4.39
C VAL A 320 -43.84 6.73 3.21
#